data_AF-A0A942PJC6-F1
#
_entry.id   AF-A0A942PJC6-F1
#
_cell.length_a   1.000
_cell.length_b   1.000
_cell.length_c   1.000
_cell.angle_alpha   90.00
_cell.angle_beta   90.00
_cell.angle_gamma   90.00
#
_symmetry.space_group_name_H-M   'P 1'
#
loop_
_entity.id
_entity.type
_entity.pdbx_description
1 polymer ?
#
loop_
_entity_poly.entity_id
_entity_poly.type
_entity_poly.pdbx_seq_one_letter_code
_entity_poly.pdbx_strand_id
1 'polypeptide(L)'
;MKFTDLPIHARFELEGAIYRKTSPMLASPENGGAARFLARFVQVVPLDGQPRPAPAASKELVRADDVLAAFDVCYAGVTRKLEQDGLPDLRAALEAGREEFIAALAGLKKT
;
A
#
# COMPACT_ATOMS: atom_id res chain seq x y z
N MET A 1 -20.47 16.56 -2.38
CA MET A 1 -19.04 16.21 -2.22
C MET A 1 -18.28 16.64 -3.46
N LYS A 2 -16.94 16.79 -3.44
CA LYS A 2 -16.22 17.18 -4.66
C LYS A 2 -16.08 15.99 -5.59
N PHE A 3 -16.09 16.23 -6.89
CA PHE A 3 -15.88 15.19 -7.90
C PHE A 3 -14.55 14.43 -7.72
N THR A 4 -13.51 15.10 -7.25
CA THR A 4 -12.20 14.46 -6.98
C THR A 4 -12.28 13.42 -5.88
N ASP A 5 -13.16 13.60 -4.90
CA ASP A 5 -13.32 12.70 -3.74
C ASP A 5 -14.11 11.44 -4.07
N LEU A 6 -14.80 11.40 -5.23
CA LEU A 6 -15.49 10.20 -5.68
C LEU A 6 -14.50 9.09 -6.09
N PRO A 7 -14.73 7.82 -5.71
CA PRO A 7 -14.01 6.70 -6.28
C PRO A 7 -14.17 6.61 -7.79
N ILE A 8 -13.15 6.09 -8.49
CA ILE A 8 -13.33 5.70 -9.89
C ILE A 8 -14.42 4.64 -9.97
N HIS A 9 -15.25 4.72 -11.02
CA HIS A 9 -16.44 3.93 -11.27
C HIS A 9 -17.67 4.24 -10.41
N ALA A 10 -17.62 5.20 -9.48
CA ALA A 10 -18.78 5.61 -8.68
C ALA A 10 -19.83 6.37 -9.51
N ARG A 11 -21.12 6.14 -9.20
CA ARG A 11 -22.26 6.87 -9.80
C ARG A 11 -22.61 8.11 -8.98
N PHE A 12 -22.88 9.21 -9.66
CA PHE A 12 -23.24 10.49 -9.06
C PHE A 12 -24.19 11.28 -9.95
N GLU A 13 -24.97 12.16 -9.33
CA GLU A 13 -25.81 13.15 -9.98
C GLU A 13 -25.08 14.49 -10.08
N LEU A 14 -25.18 15.09 -11.25
CA LEU A 14 -24.74 16.44 -11.54
C LEU A 14 -25.75 17.09 -12.49
N GLU A 15 -26.28 18.26 -12.11
CA GLU A 15 -27.25 19.02 -12.94
C GLU A 15 -28.50 18.19 -13.33
N GLY A 16 -28.97 17.29 -12.44
CA GLY A 16 -30.13 16.44 -12.69
C GLY A 16 -29.87 15.24 -13.62
N ALA A 17 -28.62 15.01 -14.03
CA ALA A 17 -28.22 13.87 -14.85
C ALA A 17 -27.26 12.92 -14.09
N ILE A 18 -27.36 11.63 -14.41
CA ILE A 18 -26.55 10.58 -13.79
C ILE A 18 -25.29 10.32 -14.59
N TYR A 19 -24.15 10.36 -13.90
CA TYR A 19 -22.83 10.12 -14.45
C TYR A 19 -22.08 9.06 -13.64
N ARG A 20 -21.12 8.41 -14.31
CA ARG A 20 -20.15 7.50 -13.70
C ARG A 20 -18.75 8.07 -13.85
N LYS A 21 -18.00 8.17 -12.76
CA LYS A 21 -16.61 8.65 -12.79
C LYS A 21 -15.73 7.62 -13.51
N THR A 22 -15.12 7.98 -14.62
CA THR A 22 -14.25 7.07 -15.40
C THR A 22 -12.76 7.39 -15.22
N SER A 23 -12.43 8.66 -14.97
CA SER A 23 -11.07 9.12 -14.69
C SER A 23 -11.08 10.24 -13.64
N PRO A 24 -9.93 10.68 -13.11
CA PRO A 24 -9.88 11.77 -12.12
C PRO A 24 -10.51 13.09 -12.57
N MET A 25 -10.67 13.29 -13.87
CA MET A 25 -11.26 14.50 -14.47
C MET A 25 -12.39 14.20 -15.47
N LEU A 26 -12.74 12.93 -15.69
CA LEU A 26 -13.73 12.52 -16.69
C LEU A 26 -14.84 11.69 -16.07
N ALA A 27 -16.05 11.94 -16.53
CA ALA A 27 -17.22 11.14 -16.19
C ALA A 27 -18.03 10.82 -17.43
N SER A 28 -18.53 9.59 -17.53
CA SER A 28 -19.38 9.16 -18.64
C SER A 28 -20.85 9.16 -18.19
N PRO A 29 -21.79 9.69 -18.99
CA PRO A 29 -23.21 9.63 -18.67
C PRO A 29 -23.70 8.17 -18.67
N GLU A 30 -24.61 7.85 -17.76
CA GLU A 30 -25.14 6.48 -17.65
C GLU A 30 -26.01 6.07 -18.85
N ASN A 31 -26.74 7.03 -19.42
CA ASN A 31 -27.63 6.82 -20.57
C ASN A 31 -26.90 6.68 -21.92
N GLY A 32 -25.57 6.50 -21.90
CA GLY A 32 -24.73 6.48 -23.08
C GLY A 32 -24.43 7.89 -23.61
N GLY A 33 -23.19 8.12 -24.01
CA GLY A 33 -22.73 9.43 -24.50
C GLY A 33 -21.23 9.64 -24.30
N ALA A 34 -20.73 10.78 -24.79
CA ALA A 34 -19.33 11.14 -24.67
C ALA A 34 -18.96 11.44 -23.20
N ALA A 35 -17.72 11.09 -22.82
CA ALA A 35 -17.19 11.45 -21.51
C ALA A 35 -17.10 12.98 -21.38
N ARG A 36 -17.59 13.51 -20.26
CA ARG A 36 -17.58 14.93 -19.91
C ARG A 36 -16.39 15.22 -19.00
N PHE A 37 -15.68 16.29 -19.31
CA PHE A 37 -14.65 16.84 -18.43
C PHE A 37 -15.30 17.61 -17.27
N LEU A 38 -14.84 17.34 -16.05
CA LEU A 38 -15.34 17.98 -14.84
C LEU A 38 -14.19 18.63 -14.07
N ALA A 39 -14.41 19.89 -13.68
CA ALA A 39 -13.44 20.64 -12.87
C ALA A 39 -13.22 19.96 -11.51
N ARG A 40 -11.98 20.04 -10.98
CA ARG A 40 -11.56 19.31 -9.77
C ARG A 40 -12.47 19.55 -8.56
N PHE A 41 -13.02 20.75 -8.45
CA PHE A 41 -13.81 21.24 -7.31
C PHE A 41 -15.32 21.28 -7.58
N VAL A 42 -15.81 20.71 -8.68
CA VAL A 42 -17.27 20.66 -8.92
C VAL A 42 -17.94 19.82 -7.82
N GLN A 43 -19.05 20.32 -7.31
CA GLN A 43 -19.87 19.63 -6.30
C GLN A 43 -20.81 18.66 -7.00
N VAL A 44 -20.89 17.44 -6.47
CA VAL A 44 -21.69 16.33 -6.99
C VAL A 44 -22.40 15.60 -5.86
N VAL A 45 -23.54 14.97 -6.18
CA VAL A 45 -24.34 14.18 -5.25
C VAL A 45 -24.13 12.69 -5.56
N PRO A 46 -23.62 11.85 -4.65
CA PRO A 46 -23.45 10.41 -4.91
C PRO A 46 -24.82 9.73 -4.93
N LEU A 47 -25.00 8.78 -5.84
CA LEU A 47 -26.25 8.03 -5.96
C LEU A 47 -26.19 6.62 -5.38
N ASP A 48 -25.05 5.95 -5.50
CA ASP A 48 -24.84 4.68 -4.81
C ASP A 48 -24.34 4.98 -3.38
N GLY A 49 -25.05 4.43 -2.39
CA GLY A 49 -24.59 4.42 -1.00
C GLY A 49 -23.12 4.00 -0.99
N GLN A 50 -22.27 4.87 -0.43
CA GLN A 50 -20.82 4.86 -0.57
C GLN A 50 -20.29 3.42 -0.74
N PRO A 51 -19.69 3.05 -1.89
CA PRO A 51 -18.82 1.90 -1.92
C PRO A 51 -17.81 2.17 -0.83
N ARG A 52 -17.82 1.33 0.21
CA ARG A 52 -16.95 1.42 1.38
C ARG A 52 -15.59 1.85 0.86
N PRO A 53 -15.01 2.97 1.33
CA PRO A 53 -13.69 3.39 0.87
C PRO A 53 -12.82 2.14 0.97
N ALA A 54 -12.28 1.70 -0.18
CA ALA A 54 -11.31 0.62 -0.17
C ALA A 54 -10.30 1.05 0.89
N PRO A 55 -10.09 0.26 1.96
CA PRO A 55 -9.18 0.68 3.00
C PRO A 55 -7.88 0.99 2.28
N ALA A 56 -7.44 2.24 2.35
CA ALA A 56 -6.07 2.57 2.00
C ALA A 56 -5.27 1.51 2.73
N ALA A 57 -4.49 0.70 2.02
CA ALA A 57 -3.64 -0.28 2.64
C ALA A 57 -2.75 0.53 3.59
N SER A 58 -3.16 0.60 4.85
CA SER A 58 -2.32 1.06 5.93
C SER A 58 -1.21 0.06 5.88
N LYS A 59 -0.06 0.49 5.34
CA LYS A 59 1.19 -0.22 5.59
C LYS A 59 1.26 -0.26 7.09
N GLU A 60 0.86 -1.37 7.68
CA GLU A 60 0.97 -1.60 9.10
C GLU A 60 2.47 -1.59 9.34
N LEU A 61 2.95 -0.47 9.87
CA LEU A 61 4.37 -0.25 10.05
C LEU A 61 4.81 -1.16 11.19
N VAL A 62 5.55 -2.22 10.87
CA VAL A 62 6.16 -3.08 11.88
C VAL A 62 7.24 -2.26 12.59
N ARG A 63 7.25 -2.30 13.92
CA ARG A 63 8.27 -1.58 14.70
C ARG A 63 9.61 -2.22 14.43
N ALA A 64 10.64 -1.41 14.23
CA ALA A 64 11.99 -1.90 13.95
C ALA A 64 12.51 -2.85 15.04
N ASP A 65 12.11 -2.64 16.30
CA ASP A 65 12.49 -3.50 17.41
C ASP A 65 11.84 -4.89 17.33
N ASP A 66 10.59 -4.97 16.86
CA ASP A 66 9.88 -6.23 16.64
C ASP A 66 10.52 -7.03 15.49
N VAL A 67 10.97 -6.33 14.44
CA VAL A 67 11.70 -6.94 13.31
C VAL A 67 13.04 -7.51 13.78
N LEU A 68 13.81 -6.75 14.57
CA LEU A 68 15.09 -7.20 15.10
C LEU A 68 14.92 -8.39 16.05
N ALA A 69 13.93 -8.35 16.94
CA ALA A 69 13.66 -9.46 17.85
C ALA A 69 13.27 -10.75 17.12
N ALA A 70 12.37 -10.65 16.12
CA ALA A 70 11.99 -11.81 15.31
C ALA A 70 13.18 -12.34 14.47
N PHE A 71 14.00 -11.43 13.95
CA PHE A 71 15.19 -11.77 13.19
C PHE A 71 16.24 -12.50 14.05
N ASP A 72 16.53 -12.04 15.26
CA ASP A 72 17.50 -12.70 16.16
C ASP A 72 17.06 -14.12 16.53
N VAL A 73 15.76 -14.36 16.73
CA VAL A 73 15.22 -15.71 16.98
C VAL A 73 15.43 -16.62 15.77
N CYS A 74 15.12 -16.13 14.57
CA CYS A 74 15.35 -16.86 13.33
C CYS A 74 16.84 -17.18 13.14
N TYR A 75 17.69 -16.18 13.32
CA TYR A 75 19.14 -16.25 13.19
C TYR A 75 19.72 -17.34 14.10
N ALA A 76 19.35 -17.34 15.38
CA ALA A 76 19.80 -18.34 16.34
C ALA A 76 19.43 -19.78 15.94
N GLY A 77 18.23 -19.97 15.37
CA GLY A 77 17.77 -21.26 14.87
C GLY A 77 18.62 -21.78 13.70
N VAL A 78 18.91 -20.91 12.73
CA VAL A 78 19.74 -21.27 11.57
C VAL A 78 21.19 -21.53 12.00
N THR A 79 21.77 -20.69 12.85
CA THR A 79 23.14 -20.85 13.34
C THR A 79 23.31 -22.17 14.09
N ARG A 80 22.37 -22.52 14.98
CA ARG A 80 22.39 -23.81 15.68
C ARG A 80 22.36 -25.00 14.71
N LYS A 81 21.56 -24.91 13.65
CA LYS A 81 21.46 -25.98 12.65
C LYS A 81 22.76 -26.13 11.86
N LEU A 82 23.39 -25.01 11.48
CA LEU A 82 24.69 -25.02 10.79
C LEU A 82 25.83 -25.54 11.67
N GLU A 83 25.80 -25.25 12.98
CA GLU A 83 26.73 -25.83 13.95
C GLU A 83 26.61 -27.36 14.04
N GLN A 84 25.37 -27.87 14.09
CA GLN A 84 25.10 -29.31 14.12
C GLN A 84 25.52 -30.01 12.83
N ASP A 85 25.34 -29.35 11.68
CA ASP A 85 25.66 -29.91 10.38
C ASP A 85 27.15 -29.71 10.00
N GLY A 86 27.93 -28.99 10.83
CA GLY A 86 29.37 -28.82 10.67
C GLY A 86 29.78 -28.01 9.44
N LEU A 87 29.02 -26.95 9.11
CA LEU A 87 29.21 -26.14 7.90
C LEU A 87 29.76 -24.73 8.23
N PRO A 88 31.07 -24.60 8.53
CA PRO A 88 31.65 -23.33 8.98
C PRO A 88 31.64 -22.22 7.90
N ASP A 89 31.79 -22.58 6.63
CA ASP A 89 31.78 -21.60 5.53
C ASP A 89 30.41 -20.95 5.36
N LEU A 90 29.33 -21.73 5.50
CA LEU A 90 27.96 -21.21 5.48
C LEU A 90 27.65 -20.36 6.70
N ARG A 91 28.22 -20.71 7.87
CA ARG A 91 28.10 -19.88 9.07
C ARG A 91 28.78 -18.51 8.87
N ALA A 92 29.98 -18.49 8.31
CA ALA A 92 30.70 -17.25 8.04
C ALA A 92 29.92 -16.36 7.06
N ALA A 93 29.35 -16.95 5.99
CA ALA A 93 28.49 -16.23 5.05
C ALA A 93 27.21 -15.68 5.73
N LEU A 94 26.61 -16.45 6.65
CA LEU A 94 25.43 -16.05 7.40
C LEU A 94 25.72 -14.88 8.37
N GLU A 95 26.86 -14.87 9.06
CA GLU A 95 27.30 -13.72 9.89
C GLU A 95 27.53 -12.46 9.04
N ALA A 96 28.22 -12.58 7.89
CA ALA A 96 28.42 -11.44 6.99
C ALA A 96 27.07 -10.84 6.53
N GLY A 97 26.12 -11.70 6.14
CA GLY A 97 24.77 -11.27 5.78
C GLY A 97 24.00 -10.61 6.93
N ARG A 98 24.24 -11.02 8.18
CA ARG A 98 23.66 -10.39 9.37
C ARG A 98 24.20 -8.97 9.58
N GLU A 99 25.51 -8.78 9.43
CA GLU A 99 26.13 -7.45 9.55
C GLU A 99 25.59 -6.48 8.50
N GLU A 100 25.48 -6.92 7.24
CA GLU A 100 24.89 -6.13 6.14
C GLU A 100 23.42 -5.77 6.41
N PHE A 101 22.63 -6.71 6.91
CA PHE A 101 21.23 -6.47 7.27
C PHE A 101 21.10 -5.39 8.35
N ILE A 102 21.91 -5.46 9.40
CA ILE A 102 21.89 -4.48 10.50
C ILE A 102 22.35 -3.10 9.99
N ALA A 103 23.38 -3.05 9.15
CA ALA A 103 23.87 -1.81 8.56
C ALA A 103 22.79 -1.14 7.68
N ALA A 104 22.09 -1.92 6.85
CA ALA A 104 20.98 -1.43 6.03
C ALA A 104 19.83 -0.90 6.90
N LEU A 105 19.47 -1.61 7.97
CA LEU A 105 18.42 -1.20 8.90
C LEU A 105 18.78 0.10 9.64
N ALA A 106 20.05 0.27 10.03
CA ALA A 106 20.54 1.49 10.67
C ALA A 106 20.56 2.69 9.70
N GLY A 107 20.85 2.45 8.42
CA GLY A 107 20.77 3.48 7.36
C GLY A 107 19.34 4.00 7.15
N LEU A 108 18.33 3.14 7.27
CA LEU A 108 16.92 3.52 7.13
C LEU A 108 16.42 4.45 8.25
N LYS A 109 17.04 4.45 9.44
CA LYS A 109 16.68 5.38 10.54
C LYS A 109 17.20 6.82 10.33
N LYS A 110 18.09 7.07 9.37
CA LYS A 110 18.73 8.39 9.14
C LYS A 110 18.04 9.25 8.07
N THR A 111 16.93 8.79 7.50
CA THR A 111 16.18 9.51 6.44
C THR A 111 14.80 9.88 6.96
#